data_AF-A0A183D7J9-F1
#
_entry.id   AF-A0A183D7J9-F1
#
_cell.length_a   1.000
_cell.length_b   1.000
_cell.length_c   1.000
_cell.angle_alpha   90.00
_cell.angle_beta   90.00
_cell.angle_gamma   90.00
#
_symmetry.space_group_name_H-M   'P 1'
#
loop_
_entity.id
_entity.type
_entity.pdbx_description
1 polymer ?
#
loop_
_entity_poly.entity_id
_entity_poly.type
_entity_poly.pdbx_seq_one_letter_code
_entity_poly.pdbx_strand_id
1 'polypeptide(L)'
;MNAAPYWIGIHKINGSWMAPSQDRAAAASHGYRHFGHEPAKFTNWGPLQPDGCCGFNMTCVLVDFDNLFALWNDAGCEHAWTPYTGVVCQRYGDQPVFPF
;
A
#
# COMPACT_ATOMS: atom_id res chain seq x y z
N MET A 1 -5.36 -22.46 5.85
CA MET A 1 -4.30 -21.62 6.44
C MET A 1 -4.70 -20.20 6.15
N ASN A 2 -5.07 -19.41 7.16
CA ASN A 2 -5.50 -18.04 6.96
C ASN A 2 -4.24 -17.18 6.85
N ALA A 3 -4.04 -16.49 5.73
CA ALA A 3 -2.99 -15.49 5.60
C ALA A 3 -3.36 -14.28 6.48
N ALA A 4 -2.38 -13.70 7.17
CA ALA A 4 -2.61 -12.47 7.91
C ALA A 4 -2.80 -11.29 6.92
N PRO A 5 -3.64 -10.30 7.25
CA PRO A 5 -3.79 -9.12 6.41
C PRO A 5 -2.45 -8.40 6.28
N TYR A 6 -2.26 -7.68 5.19
CA TYR A 6 -1.03 -6.92 4.99
C TYR A 6 -1.30 -5.58 4.32
N TRP A 7 -0.56 -4.57 4.77
CA TRP A 7 -0.57 -3.26 4.16
C TRP A 7 0.11 -3.28 2.79
N ILE A 8 -0.46 -2.53 1.86
CA ILE A 8 0.17 -2.20 0.59
C ILE A 8 0.37 -0.68 0.50
N GLY A 9 1.26 -0.24 -0.38
CA GLY A 9 1.61 1.18 -0.47
C GLY A 9 0.53 2.10 -1.07
N ILE A 10 -0.67 1.59 -1.39
CA ILE A 10 -1.76 2.43 -1.92
C ILE A 10 -2.22 3.41 -0.84
N HIS A 11 -2.22 4.70 -1.16
CA HIS A 11 -2.58 5.78 -0.24
C HIS A 11 -3.53 6.79 -0.89
N LYS A 12 -4.54 7.25 -0.15
CA LYS A 12 -5.50 8.26 -0.62
C LYS A 12 -4.93 9.65 -0.37
N ILE A 13 -4.49 10.30 -1.44
CA ILE A 13 -3.90 11.64 -1.43
C ILE A 13 -4.81 12.57 -2.23
N ASN A 14 -5.23 13.68 -1.62
CA ASN A 14 -6.14 14.65 -2.23
C ASN A 14 -7.39 14.02 -2.87
N GLY A 15 -7.95 12.99 -2.21
CA GLY A 15 -9.15 12.29 -2.65
C GLY A 15 -8.93 11.19 -3.70
N SER A 16 -7.72 11.04 -4.24
CA SER A 16 -7.38 10.01 -5.23
C SER A 16 -6.55 8.89 -4.63
N TRP A 17 -6.82 7.64 -5.03
CA TRP A 17 -5.98 6.50 -4.66
C TRP A 17 -4.70 6.51 -5.49
N MET A 18 -3.57 6.61 -4.80
CA MET A 18 -2.26 6.73 -5.41
C MET A 18 -1.40 5.52 -5.07
N ALA A 19 -0.68 5.01 -6.06
CA ALA A 19 0.37 4.04 -5.87
C ALA A 19 1.71 4.75 -5.64
N PRO A 20 2.60 4.19 -4.81
CA PRO A 20 3.98 4.66 -4.74
C PRO A 20 4.60 4.51 -6.12
N SER A 21 5.11 5.61 -6.65
CA SER A 21 5.91 5.61 -7.86
C SER A 21 7.30 6.06 -7.51
N GLN A 22 8.31 5.49 -8.14
CA GLN A 22 9.66 5.98 -7.95
C GLN A 22 10.24 6.25 -9.32
N ASP A 23 10.25 7.51 -9.70
CA ASP A 23 10.92 7.93 -10.93
C ASP A 23 12.41 7.58 -10.81
N ARG A 24 12.94 6.81 -11.77
CA ARG A 24 14.33 6.32 -11.69
C ARG A 24 15.33 7.47 -11.63
N ALA A 25 15.11 8.55 -12.38
CA ALA A 25 16.01 9.68 -12.43
C ALA A 25 16.00 10.47 -11.11
N ALA A 26 14.81 10.76 -10.59
CA ALA A 26 14.63 11.39 -9.27
C ALA A 26 15.14 10.50 -8.13
N ALA A 27 14.90 9.19 -8.20
CA ALA A 27 15.43 8.24 -7.24
C ALA A 27 16.96 8.28 -7.23
N ALA A 28 17.61 8.20 -8.38
CA ALA A 28 19.06 8.26 -8.49
C ALA A 28 19.63 9.59 -7.96
N SER A 29 19.00 10.74 -8.27
CA SER A 29 19.44 12.04 -7.75
C SER A 29 19.29 12.18 -6.23
N HIS A 30 18.41 11.38 -5.60
CA HIS A 30 18.16 11.37 -4.16
C HIS A 30 18.67 10.10 -3.45
N GLY A 31 19.60 9.36 -4.07
CA GLY A 31 20.21 8.16 -3.48
C GLY A 31 19.22 7.02 -3.21
N TYR A 32 18.25 6.84 -4.10
CA TYR A 32 17.16 5.85 -4.08
C TYR A 32 16.21 5.94 -2.87
N ARG A 33 16.23 7.06 -2.12
CA ARG A 33 15.40 7.28 -0.93
C ARG A 33 14.07 7.97 -1.19
N HIS A 34 13.88 8.54 -2.38
CA HIS A 34 12.68 9.30 -2.72
C HIS A 34 11.68 8.45 -3.51
N PHE A 35 10.41 8.51 -3.10
CA PHE A 35 9.26 8.01 -3.82
C PHE A 35 8.27 9.15 -4.02
N GLY A 36 7.71 9.22 -5.23
CA GLY A 36 6.52 9.99 -5.55
C GLY A 36 5.27 9.12 -5.44
N HIS A 37 4.16 9.70 -5.87
CA HIS A 37 2.88 9.02 -5.95
C HIS A 37 2.27 9.26 -7.33
N GLU A 38 1.75 8.21 -7.95
CA GLU A 38 0.99 8.31 -9.20
C GLU A 38 -0.41 7.71 -9.01
N PRO A 39 -1.43 8.14 -9.79
CA PRO A 39 -2.76 7.55 -9.69
C PRO A 39 -2.72 6.05 -9.87
N ALA A 40 -3.38 5.32 -8.98
CA ALA A 40 -3.47 3.87 -9.06
C ALA A 40 -4.16 3.47 -10.38
N LYS A 41 -3.45 2.72 -11.22
CA LYS A 41 -3.95 2.27 -12.53
C LYS A 41 -4.78 0.99 -12.45
N PHE A 42 -4.69 0.29 -11.32
CA PHE A 42 -5.40 -0.93 -11.01
C PHE A 42 -5.89 -0.89 -9.58
N THR A 43 -7.08 -1.43 -9.34
CA THR A 43 -7.68 -1.58 -8.02
C THR A 43 -8.36 -2.93 -7.90
N ASN A 44 -8.26 -3.56 -6.73
CA ASN A 44 -8.90 -4.85 -6.45
C ASN A 44 -9.77 -4.78 -5.19
N TRP A 45 -10.65 -3.80 -5.13
CA TRP A 45 -11.51 -3.57 -3.97
C TRP A 45 -12.37 -4.78 -3.62
N GLY A 46 -12.52 -5.03 -2.32
CA GLY A 46 -13.53 -5.93 -1.80
C GLY A 46 -14.95 -5.43 -2.13
N PRO A 47 -15.96 -6.30 -2.01
CA PRO A 47 -17.34 -5.88 -2.13
C PRO A 47 -17.62 -4.69 -1.20
N LEU A 48 -18.25 -3.65 -1.76
CA LEU A 48 -18.60 -2.39 -1.06
C LEU A 48 -17.43 -1.48 -0.69
N GLN A 49 -16.19 -1.85 -1.01
CA GLN A 49 -15.01 -1.04 -0.74
C GLN A 49 -14.64 -0.14 -1.93
N PRO A 50 -13.95 1.00 -1.71
CA PRO A 50 -13.67 1.60 -0.41
C PRO A 50 -14.94 2.27 0.17
N ASP A 51 -15.22 2.08 1.45
CA ASP A 51 -16.44 2.57 2.11
C ASP A 51 -16.19 3.74 3.09
N GLY A 52 -14.92 4.05 3.39
CA GLY A 52 -14.56 5.10 4.34
C GLY A 52 -15.02 4.82 5.77
N CYS A 53 -15.39 3.58 6.09
CA CYS A 53 -15.98 3.23 7.37
C CYS A 53 -14.94 3.07 8.49
N CYS A 54 -15.47 3.13 9.72
CA CYS A 54 -15.00 2.31 10.83
C CYS A 54 -13.68 2.77 11.46
N GLY A 55 -13.47 4.09 11.53
CA GLY A 55 -12.32 4.71 12.21
C GLY A 55 -11.99 6.08 11.62
N PHE A 56 -10.76 6.54 11.87
CA PHE A 56 -10.27 7.83 11.41
C PHE A 56 -9.23 7.67 10.31
N ASN A 57 -9.18 8.63 9.40
CA ASN A 57 -8.16 8.71 8.35
C ASN A 57 -8.07 7.44 7.48
N MET A 58 -9.21 7.04 6.89
CA MET A 58 -9.34 5.90 5.94
C MET A 58 -8.66 6.21 4.60
N THR A 59 -7.34 6.32 4.65
CA THR A 59 -6.50 6.69 3.51
C THR A 59 -5.50 5.61 3.15
N CYS A 60 -5.29 4.58 3.99
CA CYS A 60 -4.44 3.45 3.67
C CYS A 60 -5.24 2.26 3.16
N VAL A 61 -4.55 1.28 2.57
CA VAL A 61 -5.16 0.06 2.04
C VAL A 61 -4.47 -1.17 2.61
N LEU A 62 -5.26 -2.12 3.05
CA LEU A 62 -4.81 -3.46 3.38
C LEU A 62 -5.44 -4.47 2.45
N VAL A 63 -4.73 -5.57 2.25
CA VAL A 63 -5.25 -6.75 1.58
C VAL A 63 -5.81 -7.68 2.65
N ASP A 64 -7.09 -8.01 2.51
CA ASP A 64 -7.86 -8.75 3.50
C ASP A 64 -7.68 -10.28 3.38
N PHE A 65 -7.93 -10.97 4.49
CA PHE A 65 -7.82 -12.43 4.64
C PHE A 65 -9.05 -13.19 4.13
N ASP A 66 -10.18 -12.51 3.92
CA ASP A 66 -11.50 -13.14 3.74
C ASP A 66 -11.65 -13.93 2.41
N ASN A 67 -10.62 -13.92 1.55
CA ASN A 67 -10.55 -14.81 0.39
C ASN A 67 -9.14 -14.96 -0.21
N LEU A 68 -9.00 -15.94 -1.10
CA LEU A 68 -7.79 -16.17 -1.92
C LEU A 68 -7.65 -15.16 -3.08
N PHE A 69 -8.48 -14.12 -3.15
CA PHE A 69 -8.52 -13.17 -4.27
C PHE A 69 -7.77 -11.86 -3.99
N ALA A 70 -7.11 -11.74 -2.83
CA ALA A 70 -6.31 -10.58 -2.45
C ALA A 70 -7.09 -9.26 -2.58
N LEU A 71 -8.35 -9.27 -2.12
CA LEU A 71 -9.21 -8.10 -2.16
C LEU A 71 -8.78 -7.03 -1.15
N TRP A 72 -9.05 -5.77 -1.48
CA TRP A 72 -8.58 -4.60 -0.76
C TRP A 72 -9.68 -3.98 0.09
N ASN A 73 -9.34 -3.53 1.29
CA ASN A 73 -10.17 -2.67 2.12
C ASN A 73 -9.46 -1.35 2.37
N ASP A 74 -10.20 -0.23 2.40
CA ASP A 74 -9.65 1.00 2.95
C ASP A 74 -9.60 0.94 4.48
N ALA A 75 -8.56 1.53 5.05
CA ALA A 75 -8.28 1.43 6.47
C ALA A 75 -7.50 2.64 6.99
N GLY A 76 -7.59 2.84 8.30
CA GLY A 76 -6.83 3.86 9.01
C GLY A 76 -5.34 3.48 9.06
N CYS A 77 -4.45 4.39 8.67
CA CYS A 77 -3.02 4.12 8.59
C CYS A 77 -2.33 3.86 9.93
N GLU A 78 -2.95 4.24 11.05
CA GLU A 78 -2.28 4.36 12.35
C GLU A 78 -2.31 3.07 13.17
N HIS A 79 -3.19 2.13 12.85
CA HIS A 79 -3.43 0.95 13.68
C HIS A 79 -3.45 -0.33 12.85
N ALA A 80 -2.57 -1.27 13.21
CA ALA A 80 -2.63 -2.62 12.68
C ALA A 80 -3.98 -3.28 13.05
N TRP A 81 -4.71 -3.79 12.06
CA TRP A 81 -6.01 -4.45 12.25
C TRP A 81 -5.91 -5.71 13.10
N THR A 82 -4.76 -6.39 13.07
CA THR A 82 -4.45 -7.56 13.90
C THR A 82 -2.99 -7.53 14.36
N PRO A 83 -2.62 -8.27 15.43
CA PRO A 83 -1.22 -8.45 15.85
C PRO A 83 -0.31 -9.06 14.77
N TYR A 84 -0.88 -9.67 13.73
CA TYR A 84 -0.14 -10.34 12.66
C TYR A 84 -0.14 -9.53 11.35
N THR A 85 -0.58 -8.28 11.38
CA THR A 85 -0.68 -7.47 10.15
C THR A 85 0.71 -7.23 9.57
N GLY A 86 0.93 -7.74 8.35
CA GLY A 86 2.19 -7.58 7.62
C GLY A 86 2.25 -6.29 6.80
N VAL A 87 3.35 -6.11 6.09
CA VAL A 87 3.54 -5.04 5.09
C VAL A 87 4.25 -5.64 3.88
N VAL A 88 3.80 -5.30 2.68
CA VAL A 88 4.49 -5.64 1.44
C VAL A 88 5.19 -4.40 0.88
N CYS A 89 6.50 -4.50 0.73
CA CYS A 89 7.33 -3.47 0.11
C CYS A 89 7.74 -3.89 -1.29
N GLN A 90 7.77 -2.93 -2.22
CA GLN A 90 8.30 -3.12 -3.57
C GLN A 90 9.59 -2.31 -3.73
N ARG A 91 10.54 -2.87 -4.49
CA ARG A 91 11.76 -2.21 -4.93
C ARG A 91 11.97 -2.47 -6.42
N TYR A 92 12.64 -1.57 -7.12
CA TYR A 92 13.09 -1.89 -8.47
C TYR A 92 14.22 -2.91 -8.44
N GLY A 93 14.26 -3.76 -9.46
CA GLY A 93 15.29 -4.81 -9.58
C GLY A 93 16.70 -4.25 -9.68
N ASP A 94 16.87 -3.01 -10.16
CA ASP A 94 18.15 -2.31 -10.30
C ASP A 94 18.53 -1.47 -9.07
N GLN A 95 17.69 -1.42 -8.04
CA GLN A 95 18.07 -0.75 -6.79
C GLN A 95 19.17 -1.53 -6.07
N PRO A 96 20.32 -0.91 -5.79
CA PRO A 96 21.40 -1.56 -5.08
C PRO A 96 20.92 -1.99 -3.68
N VAL A 97 21.10 -3.27 -3.36
CA VAL A 97 20.99 -3.74 -1.99
C VAL A 97 22.29 -3.35 -1.32
N PHE A 98 22.28 -2.29 -0.52
CA PHE A 98 23.45 -1.96 0.29
C PHE A 98 23.53 -3.01 1.40
N PRO A 99 24.60 -3.84 1.46
CA PRO A 99 24.88 -4.59 2.67
C PRO A 99 25.17 -3.58 3.78
N PHE A 100 24.55 -3.80 4.93
CA PHE A 100 24.75 -3.00 6.14
C PHE A 100 26.24 -2.93 6.54
#